data_AF-A0A5B7DIS1-F1
#
_entry.id   AF-A0A5B7DIS1-F1
#
_cell.length_a   1.000
_cell.length_b   1.000
_cell.length_c   1.000
_cell.angle_alpha   90.00
_cell.angle_beta   90.00
_cell.angle_gamma   90.00
#
_symmetry.space_group_name_H-M   'P 1'
#
loop_
_entity.id
_entity.type
_entity.pdbx_description
1 polymer ?
#
loop_
_entity_poly.entity_id
_entity_poly.type
_entity_poly.pdbx_seq_one_letter_code
_entity_poly.pdbx_strand_id
1 'polypeptide(L)'
;MADNVEGYLTSADHCTTGRMQHPFLVSIGYVDPRDRVQEIVYYADDEGFHVQRASNLPKETVAVQKARKYHEELFEKIRQEHARIAAERALLESQENQYEI
;
A
#
# COMPACT_ATOMS: atom_id res chain seq x y z
N MET A 1 -38.33 5.04 -21.87
CA MET A 1 -37.46 5.53 -22.96
C MET A 1 -36.16 5.92 -22.29
N ALA A 2 -35.07 5.22 -22.64
CA ALA A 2 -33.77 5.38 -22.00
C ALA A 2 -33.05 6.57 -22.64
N ASP A 3 -32.77 7.60 -21.85
CA ASP A 3 -31.98 8.74 -22.31
C ASP A 3 -30.49 8.40 -22.21
N ASN A 4 -29.90 8.37 -23.39
CA ASN A 4 -28.55 7.97 -23.72
C ASN A 4 -27.61 9.14 -23.41
N VAL A 5 -26.88 9.08 -22.29
CA VAL A 5 -25.90 10.12 -21.94
C VAL A 5 -24.54 9.72 -22.51
N GLU A 6 -24.18 10.37 -23.61
CA GLU A 6 -22.89 10.26 -24.29
C GLU A 6 -21.72 10.60 -23.33
N GLY A 7 -20.96 9.58 -22.94
CA GLY A 7 -19.65 9.77 -22.32
C GLY A 7 -18.62 10.13 -23.39
N TYR A 8 -18.23 11.40 -23.48
CA TYR A 8 -17.11 11.84 -24.29
C TYR A 8 -15.80 11.32 -23.68
N LEU A 9 -15.29 10.20 -24.20
CA LEU A 9 -13.88 9.82 -24.06
C LEU A 9 -13.05 10.81 -24.88
N THR A 10 -12.43 11.79 -24.21
CA THR A 10 -11.53 12.73 -24.87
C THR A 10 -10.25 11.98 -25.25
N SER A 11 -9.91 12.07 -26.53
CA SER A 11 -8.85 11.39 -27.27
C SER A 11 -7.49 11.36 -26.55
N ALA A 12 -6.93 10.17 -26.46
CA ALA A 12 -5.53 9.94 -26.11
C ALA A 12 -4.64 10.35 -27.29
N ASP A 13 -4.06 11.54 -27.20
CA ASP A 13 -2.91 11.93 -28.00
C ASP A 13 -1.68 12.06 -27.09
N HIS A 14 -0.55 11.57 -27.61
CA HIS A 14 0.84 11.62 -27.11
C HIS A 14 1.37 10.36 -26.41
N CYS A 15 1.75 9.36 -27.21
CA CYS A 15 2.92 8.53 -26.89
C CYS A 15 4.15 9.20 -27.52
N THR A 16 4.94 9.92 -26.70
CA THR A 16 6.27 10.40 -27.10
C THR A 16 7.30 9.74 -26.20
N THR A 17 8.07 8.83 -26.77
CA THR A 17 9.26 8.24 -26.14
C THR A 17 10.28 9.35 -25.87
N GLY A 18 10.31 9.85 -24.64
CA GLY A 18 11.29 10.83 -24.18
C GLY A 18 11.19 11.04 -22.68
N ARG A 19 12.28 10.71 -21.95
CA ARG A 19 12.55 10.96 -20.52
C ARG A 19 11.31 11.32 -19.68
N MET A 20 10.80 10.37 -18.90
CA MET A 20 9.79 10.61 -17.87
C MET A 20 10.36 11.53 -16.79
N GLN A 21 10.28 12.84 -17.01
CA GLN A 21 10.76 13.86 -16.10
C GLN A 21 9.63 14.48 -15.28
N HIS A 22 8.41 13.90 -15.22
CA HIS A 22 7.36 14.47 -14.37
C HIS A 22 6.32 13.39 -14.05
N PRO A 23 5.86 13.29 -12.80
CA PRO A 23 4.77 12.41 -12.43
C PRO A 23 3.46 12.89 -13.05
N PHE A 24 2.76 11.99 -13.75
CA PHE A 24 1.49 12.31 -14.40
C PHE A 24 0.38 12.36 -13.34
N LEU A 25 -0.13 13.56 -13.08
CA LEU A 25 -1.27 13.80 -12.19
C LEU A 25 -2.57 13.56 -12.97
N VAL A 26 -3.36 12.59 -12.52
CA VAL A 26 -4.72 12.34 -13.04
C VAL A 26 -5.73 12.60 -11.94
N SER A 27 -6.69 13.48 -12.20
CA SER A 27 -7.83 13.73 -11.33
C SER A 27 -9.07 13.04 -11.89
N ILE A 28 -9.70 12.17 -11.10
CA ILE A 28 -11.03 11.64 -11.41
C ILE A 28 -12.03 12.03 -10.32
N GLY A 29 -13.26 12.34 -10.71
CA GLY A 29 -14.35 12.67 -9.80
C GLY A 29 -15.44 11.62 -9.82
N TYR A 30 -15.95 11.22 -8.66
CA TYR A 30 -17.16 10.39 -8.54
C TYR A 30 -18.21 11.10 -7.67
N VAL A 31 -19.49 10.87 -7.96
CA VAL A 31 -20.62 11.41 -7.20
C VAL A 31 -21.15 10.31 -6.27
N ASP A 32 -21.03 10.51 -4.96
CA ASP A 32 -21.58 9.58 -3.98
C ASP A 32 -23.12 9.53 -4.02
N PRO A 33 -23.78 8.44 -3.58
CA PRO A 33 -25.24 8.37 -3.37
C PRO A 33 -25.83 9.42 -2.39
N ARG A 34 -24.97 10.21 -1.75
CA ARG A 34 -25.32 11.35 -0.87
C ARG A 34 -25.14 12.70 -1.58
N ASP A 35 -24.99 12.69 -2.90
CA ASP A 35 -24.86 13.84 -3.79
C ASP A 35 -23.64 14.74 -3.48
N ARG A 36 -22.50 14.09 -3.20
CA ARG A 36 -21.22 14.77 -2.92
C ARG A 36 -20.20 14.36 -3.96
N VAL A 37 -19.48 15.33 -4.52
CA VAL A 37 -18.37 15.08 -5.44
C VAL A 37 -17.12 14.76 -4.63
N GLN A 38 -16.56 13.57 -4.85
CA GLN A 38 -15.24 13.19 -4.37
C GLN A 38 -14.25 13.28 -5.51
N GLU A 39 -13.29 14.20 -5.40
CA GLU A 39 -12.14 14.25 -6.29
C GLU A 39 -11.01 13.38 -5.71
N ILE A 40 -10.55 12.42 -6.51
CA ILE A 40 -9.39 11.59 -6.20
C ILE A 40 -8.27 12.02 -7.13
N VAL A 41 -7.16 12.45 -6.53
CA VAL A 41 -5.93 12.81 -7.25
C VAL A 41 -4.96 11.64 -7.16
N TYR A 42 -4.59 11.10 -8.33
CA TYR A 42 -3.63 10.02 -8.46
C TYR A 42 -2.25 10.53 -8.83
N TYR A 43 -1.24 9.83 -8.30
CA TYR A 43 0.16 10.02 -8.62
C TYR A 43 0.79 8.66 -8.91
N ALA A 44 1.46 8.55 -10.05
CA ALA A 44 2.25 7.38 -10.41
C ALA A 44 3.74 7.72 -10.34
N ASP A 45 4.48 7.00 -9.52
CA ASP A 45 5.94 6.98 -9.48
C ASP A 45 6.49 5.61 -9.85
N ASP A 46 7.82 5.50 -9.77
CA ASP A 46 8.56 4.27 -10.02
C ASP A 46 8.26 3.16 -8.98
N GLU A 47 7.72 3.53 -7.80
CA GLU A 47 7.32 2.58 -6.74
C GLU A 47 5.86 2.11 -6.88
N GLY A 48 5.05 2.81 -7.67
CA GLY A 48 3.74 2.38 -8.10
C GLY A 48 2.70 3.50 -8.04
N PHE A 49 1.50 3.14 -7.55
CA PHE A 49 0.33 4.01 -7.59
C PHE A 49 -0.05 4.48 -6.18
N HIS A 50 -0.02 5.78 -5.95
CA HIS A 50 -0.29 6.39 -4.64
C HIS A 50 -1.45 7.39 -4.69
N VAL A 51 -2.33 7.32 -3.69
CA VAL A 51 -3.47 8.24 -3.51
C VAL A 51 -3.07 9.33 -2.50
N GLN A 52 -2.82 10.55 -2.95
CA GLN A 52 -2.34 11.63 -2.07
C GLN A 52 -3.44 12.33 -1.27
N ARG A 53 -4.65 12.44 -1.85
CA ARG A 53 -5.73 13.21 -1.26
C ARG A 53 -7.07 12.58 -1.63
N ALA A 54 -7.49 11.61 -0.82
CA ALA A 54 -8.88 11.17 -0.80
C ALA A 54 -9.52 11.72 0.48
N SER A 55 -10.40 12.71 0.33
CA SER A 55 -11.09 13.39 1.44
C SER A 55 -11.94 12.44 2.29
N ASN A 56 -12.31 11.28 1.74
CA ASN A 56 -13.21 10.30 2.34
C ASN A 56 -12.56 8.95 2.64
N LEU A 57 -11.23 8.90 2.83
CA LEU A 57 -10.61 7.68 3.34
C LEU A 57 -11.24 7.30 4.70
N PRO A 58 -11.63 6.03 4.89
CA PRO A 58 -12.21 5.59 6.15
C PRO A 58 -11.18 5.79 7.26
N LYS A 59 -11.55 6.54 8.29
CA LYS A 59 -10.72 6.69 9.48
C LYS A 59 -10.70 5.38 10.26
N GLU A 60 -9.53 4.97 10.74
CA GLU A 60 -9.43 3.80 11.60
C GLU A 60 -10.32 3.95 12.84
N THR A 61 -11.19 2.97 13.07
CA THR A 61 -11.99 2.92 14.29
C THR A 61 -11.11 2.59 15.49
N VAL A 62 -11.58 2.93 16.70
CA VAL A 62 -10.84 2.62 17.95
C VAL A 62 -10.53 1.13 18.08
N ALA A 63 -11.43 0.26 17.61
CA ALA A 63 -11.23 -1.19 17.62
C ALA A 63 -10.07 -1.60 16.69
N VAL A 64 -10.01 -1.04 15.47
CA VAL A 64 -8.92 -1.30 14.51
C VAL A 64 -7.59 -0.81 15.05
N GLN A 65 -7.55 0.38 15.65
CA GLN A 65 -6.34 0.92 16.27
C GLN A 65 -5.82 0.04 17.41
N LYS A 66 -6.73 -0.50 18.25
CA LYS A 66 -6.36 -1.42 19.33
C LYS A 66 -5.81 -2.74 18.78
N ALA A 67 -6.47 -3.31 17.77
CA ALA A 67 -6.03 -4.54 17.13
C ALA A 67 -4.64 -4.38 16.49
N ARG A 68 -4.39 -3.25 15.81
CA ARG A 68 -3.09 -2.92 15.24
C ARG A 68 -1.99 -2.91 16.29
N LYS A 69 -2.16 -2.18 17.39
CA LYS A 69 -1.19 -2.13 18.49
C LYS A 69 -0.93 -3.51 19.10
N TYR A 70 -1.99 -4.27 19.36
CA TYR A 70 -1.86 -5.63 19.88
C TYR A 70 -1.06 -6.53 18.92
N HIS A 71 -1.30 -6.41 17.61
CA HIS A 71 -0.56 -7.18 16.61
C HIS A 71 0.91 -6.74 16.54
N GLU A 72 1.20 -5.45 16.61
CA GLU A 72 2.56 -4.91 16.69
C GLU A 72 3.33 -5.51 17.90
N GLU A 73 2.70 -5.56 19.07
CA GLU A 73 3.29 -6.16 20.28
C GLU A 73 3.56 -7.67 20.12
N LEU A 74 2.65 -8.41 19.50
CA LEU A 74 2.84 -9.85 19.23
C LEU A 74 3.97 -10.09 18.24
N PHE A 75 4.01 -9.31 17.16
CA PHE A 75 5.06 -9.42 16.16
C PHE A 75 6.43 -9.18 16.78
N GLU A 76 6.56 -8.19 17.66
CA GLU A 76 7.80 -7.91 18.38
C GLU A 76 8.25 -9.10 19.24
N LYS A 77 7.33 -9.73 19.99
CA LYS A 77 7.64 -10.92 20.79
C LYS A 77 8.13 -12.08 19.93
N ILE A 78 7.45 -12.34 18.81
CA ILE A 78 7.82 -13.43 17.90
C ILE A 78 9.19 -13.15 17.28
N ARG A 79 9.45 -11.89 16.88
CA ARG A 79 10.74 -11.46 16.33
C ARG A 79 11.89 -11.74 17.31
N GLN A 80 11.72 -11.39 18.57
CA GLN A 80 12.71 -11.62 19.63
C GLN A 80 12.96 -13.10 19.88
N GLU A 81 11.90 -13.89 19.96
CA GLU A 81 12.02 -15.34 20.18
C GLU A 81 12.70 -16.02 19.00
N HIS A 82 12.38 -15.64 17.76
CA HIS A 82 13.05 -16.18 16.58
C HIS A 82 14.53 -15.78 16.53
N ALA A 83 14.89 -14.58 16.95
CA ALA A 83 16.29 -14.17 17.06
C ALA A 83 17.05 -15.02 18.10
N ARG A 84 16.43 -15.31 19.25
CA ARG A 84 17.00 -16.17 20.30
C ARG A 84 17.21 -17.60 19.80
N ILE A 85 16.20 -18.19 19.16
CA ILE A 85 16.27 -19.55 18.60
C ILE A 85 17.33 -19.63 17.50
N ALA A 86 17.43 -18.62 16.63
CA ALA A 86 18.46 -18.58 15.59
C ALA A 86 19.88 -18.55 16.18
N ALA A 87 20.11 -17.75 17.23
CA ALA A 87 21.40 -17.71 17.91
C ALA A 87 21.75 -19.04 18.60
N GLU A 88 20.77 -19.67 19.25
CA GLU A 88 20.94 -20.98 19.89
C GLU A 88 21.27 -22.08 18.87
N ARG A 89 20.54 -22.12 17.74
CA ARG A 89 20.80 -23.07 16.66
C ARG A 89 22.17 -22.89 16.05
N ALA A 90 22.59 -21.65 15.77
CA ALA A 90 23.92 -21.37 15.23
C ALA A 90 25.03 -21.85 16.18
N LEU A 91 24.84 -21.71 17.50
CA LEU A 91 25.78 -22.23 18.49
C LEU A 91 25.84 -23.76 18.46
N LEU A 92 24.70 -24.43 18.46
CA LEU A 92 24.63 -25.90 18.40
C LEU A 92 25.29 -26.44 17.12
N GLU A 93 24.96 -25.86 15.96
CA GLU A 93 25.58 -26.22 14.67
C GLU A 93 27.11 -26.04 14.70
N SER A 94 27.59 -24.98 15.35
CA SER A 94 29.03 -24.78 15.52
C SER A 94 29.67 -25.84 16.43
N GLN A 95 28.98 -26.26 17.49
CA GLN A 95 29.46 -27.28 18.42
C GLN A 95 29.48 -28.66 17.77
N GLU A 96 28.42 -29.04 17.05
CA GLU A 96 28.34 -30.32 16.32
C GLU A 96 29.47 -30.45 15.30
N ASN A 97 29.74 -29.41 14.52
CA ASN A 97 30.87 -29.37 13.58
C ASN A 97 32.24 -29.50 14.25
N GLN A 98 32.38 -29.13 15.53
CA GLN A 98 33.64 -29.29 16.27
C GLN A 98 33.90 -30.75 16.70
N TYR A 99 32.87 -31.60 16.76
CA TYR A 99 32.99 -32.99 17.18
C TYR A 99 33.04 -34.00 16.02
N GLU A 100 32.81 -33.56 14.77
CA GLU A 100 32.95 -34.40 13.57
C GLU A 100 34.39 -34.46 13.00
N ILE A 101 35.42 -34.52 13.85
CA ILE A 101 36.82 -34.77 13.46
C ILE A 101 37.19 -36.25 13.64
#